data_AF-A0A397JFQ5-F1
#
_entry.id   AF-A0A397JFQ5-F1
#
_cell.length_a   1.000
_cell.length_b   1.000
_cell.length_c   1.000
_cell.angle_alpha   90.00
_cell.angle_beta   90.00
_cell.angle_gamma   90.00
#
_symmetry.space_group_name_H-M   'P 1'
#
loop_
_entity.id
_entity.type
_entity.pdbx_description
1 polymer ?
#
loop_
_entity_poly.entity_id
_entity_poly.type
_entity_poly.pdbx_seq_one_letter_code
_entity_poly.pdbx_strand_id
1 'polypeptide(L)'
;MEACVRATVFFYLADEFALEFDDETALNLIFFYDNLDKETFNKHKDNWVLIYKQKVKKYETSEYMNKELEDLEQEMPGAIYLPVSKLRLDNLMKSPLARIVSA
;
A
#
# COMPACT_ATOMS: atom_id res chain seq x y z
N MET A 1 9.70 -13.42 -4.97
CA MET A 1 8.36 -12.87 -4.64
C MET A 1 8.48 -11.51 -3.95
N GLU A 2 9.45 -11.31 -3.04
CA GLU A 2 9.83 -10.00 -2.47
C GLU A 2 10.28 -8.95 -3.51
N ALA A 3 10.86 -9.40 -4.63
CA ALA A 3 11.32 -8.54 -5.73
C ALA A 3 10.19 -7.89 -6.55
N CYS A 4 8.99 -8.48 -6.60
CA CYS A 4 7.92 -8.00 -7.50
C CYS A 4 7.36 -6.66 -7.05
N VAL A 5 7.14 -6.47 -5.74
CA VAL A 5 6.54 -5.22 -5.23
C VAL A 5 7.56 -4.07 -5.21
N ARG A 6 8.83 -4.35 -4.89
CA ARG A 6 9.89 -3.34 -4.99
C ARG A 6 10.10 -2.90 -6.44
N ALA A 7 10.05 -3.83 -7.39
CA ALA A 7 10.08 -3.49 -8.82
C ALA A 7 8.88 -2.61 -9.21
N THR A 8 7.67 -2.90 -8.73
CA THR A 8 6.48 -2.06 -8.98
C THR A 8 6.62 -0.65 -8.39
N VAL A 9 7.14 -0.50 -7.16
CA VAL A 9 7.44 0.82 -6.58
C VAL A 9 8.46 1.59 -7.44
N PHE A 10 9.49 0.91 -7.94
CA PHE A 10 10.44 1.49 -8.88
C PHE A 10 9.77 1.89 -10.21
N PHE A 11 8.80 1.12 -10.72
CA PHE A 11 8.04 1.50 -11.91
C PHE A 11 7.21 2.77 -11.69
N TYR A 12 6.53 2.91 -10.54
CA TYR A 12 5.79 4.14 -10.22
C TYR A 12 6.70 5.38 -10.12
N LEU A 13 7.91 5.24 -9.56
CA LEU A 13 8.85 6.36 -9.41
C LEU A 13 9.64 6.70 -10.69
N ALA A 14 9.77 5.75 -11.61
CA ALA A 14 10.58 5.91 -12.82
C ALA A 14 9.75 6.24 -14.07
N ASP A 15 8.43 6.24 -13.96
CA ASP A 15 7.53 6.59 -15.06
C ASP A 15 7.25 8.10 -15.06
N GLU A 16 7.79 8.82 -16.05
CA GLU A 16 7.55 10.27 -16.24
C GLU A 16 6.09 10.61 -16.57
N PHE A 17 5.23 9.60 -16.82
CA PHE A 17 3.78 9.74 -16.99
C PHE A 17 2.96 9.40 -15.74
N ALA A 18 3.63 9.06 -14.64
CA ALA A 18 2.98 8.84 -13.36
C ALA A 18 2.28 10.14 -12.91
N LEU A 19 1.05 10.03 -12.39
CA LEU A 19 0.31 11.15 -11.85
C LEU A 19 1.02 11.71 -10.61
N GLU A 20 0.76 12.97 -10.25
CA GLU A 20 1.41 13.63 -9.08
C GLU A 20 1.20 12.85 -7.76
N PHE A 21 0.14 12.02 -7.67
CA PHE A 21 -0.13 11.13 -6.53
C PHE A 21 0.64 9.81 -6.56
N ASP A 22 1.21 9.42 -7.69
CA ASP A 22 2.02 8.20 -7.82
C ASP A 22 3.35 8.34 -7.07
N ASP A 23 3.92 9.56 -7.03
CA ASP A 23 5.09 9.89 -6.21
C ASP A 23 4.80 9.75 -4.70
N GLU A 24 3.68 10.34 -4.23
CA GLU A 24 3.29 10.27 -2.82
C GLU A 24 2.95 8.82 -2.41
N THR A 25 2.25 8.09 -3.27
CA THR A 25 1.97 6.65 -3.09
C THR A 25 3.26 5.86 -2.97
N ALA A 26 4.22 6.09 -3.88
CA ALA A 26 5.50 5.39 -3.86
C ALA A 26 6.33 5.71 -2.61
N LEU A 27 6.39 6.98 -2.20
CA LEU A 27 7.06 7.37 -0.95
C LEU A 27 6.40 6.73 0.28
N ASN A 28 5.08 6.64 0.30
CA ASN A 28 4.35 5.96 1.37
C ASN A 28 4.62 4.45 1.38
N LEU A 29 4.74 3.81 0.21
CA LEU A 29 5.13 2.40 0.09
C LEU A 29 6.57 2.15 0.57
N ILE A 30 7.52 3.00 0.20
CA ILE A 30 8.90 2.93 0.71
C ILE A 30 8.89 3.02 2.23
N PHE A 31 8.19 4.01 2.79
CA PHE A 31 8.06 4.16 4.24
C PHE A 31 7.46 2.92 4.90
N PHE A 32 6.43 2.32 4.30
CA PHE A 32 5.83 1.08 4.80
C PHE A 32 6.84 -0.07 4.85
N TYR A 33 7.49 -0.38 3.72
CA TYR A 33 8.42 -1.50 3.64
C TYR A 33 9.65 -1.32 4.54
N ASP A 34 10.17 -0.10 4.65
CA ASP A 34 11.26 0.21 5.57
C ASP A 34 10.88 -0.08 7.03
N ASN A 35 9.66 0.26 7.43
CA ASN A 35 9.17 0.00 8.79
C ASN A 35 8.78 -1.47 9.00
N LEU A 36 8.34 -2.15 7.94
CA LEU A 36 8.05 -3.57 7.97
C LEU A 36 9.36 -4.38 8.16
N ASP A 37 10.40 -4.05 7.41
CA ASP A 37 11.72 -4.69 7.46
C ASP A 37 12.42 -4.44 8.80
N LYS A 38 12.23 -3.25 9.40
CA LYS A 38 12.71 -2.91 10.75
C LYS A 38 11.84 -3.49 11.87
N GLU A 39 10.78 -4.22 11.52
CA GLU A 39 9.80 -4.78 12.45
C GLU A 39 9.11 -3.76 13.35
N THR A 40 9.05 -2.48 12.95
CA THR A 40 8.42 -1.39 13.70
C THR A 40 6.94 -1.67 13.98
N PHE A 41 6.28 -2.41 13.09
CA PHE A 41 4.86 -2.77 13.21
C PHE A 41 4.59 -4.02 14.06
N ASN A 42 5.58 -4.57 14.78
CA ASN A 42 5.43 -5.85 15.50
C ASN A 42 4.25 -5.92 16.49
N LYS A 43 3.85 -4.79 17.09
CA LYS A 43 2.68 -4.71 17.99
C LYS A 43 1.34 -4.68 17.27
N HIS A 44 1.36 -4.53 15.94
CA HIS A 44 0.22 -4.32 15.07
C HIS A 44 0.17 -5.39 13.96
N LYS A 45 0.73 -6.59 14.20
CA LYS A 45 0.83 -7.65 13.18
C LYS A 45 -0.51 -8.07 12.58
N ASP A 46 -1.57 -8.02 13.37
CA ASP A 46 -2.93 -8.40 12.94
C ASP A 46 -3.73 -7.23 12.37
N ASN A 47 -3.13 -6.03 12.35
CA ASN A 47 -3.77 -4.82 11.88
C ASN A 47 -3.49 -4.54 10.39
N TRP A 48 -4.32 -3.68 9.85
CA TRP A 48 -4.04 -2.85 8.69
C TRP A 48 -3.45 -1.52 9.15
N VAL A 49 -2.59 -0.93 8.32
CA VAL A 49 -1.96 0.36 8.60
C VAL A 49 -2.27 1.34 7.48
N LEU A 50 -2.74 2.51 7.87
CA LEU A 50 -2.92 3.66 6.98
C LEU A 50 -1.67 4.53 7.06
N ILE A 51 -1.04 4.79 5.91
CA ILE A 51 0.14 5.65 5.79
C ILE A 51 -0.14 6.77 4.79
N TYR A 52 0.21 7.99 5.19
CA TYR A 52 0.10 9.18 4.35
C TYR A 52 1.14 10.21 4.78
N LYS A 53 1.81 10.86 3.82
CA LYS A 53 2.93 11.78 4.06
C LYS A 53 4.01 11.13 4.92
N GLN A 54 4.32 9.88 4.58
CA GLN A 54 5.35 9.04 5.21
C GLN A 54 5.18 8.95 6.73
N LYS A 55 3.92 8.90 7.18
CA LYS A 55 3.55 8.77 8.59
C LYS A 55 2.41 7.78 8.75
N VAL A 56 2.48 6.97 9.80
CA VAL A 56 1.35 6.15 10.24
C VAL A 56 0.23 7.08 10.73
N LYS A 57 -0.95 6.96 10.14
CA LYS A 57 -2.14 7.70 10.53
C LYS A 57 -3.04 6.89 11.43
N LYS A 58 -3.17 5.59 11.14
CA LYS A 58 -4.07 4.72 11.88
C LYS A 58 -3.63 3.26 11.78
N TYR A 59 -3.96 2.50 12.82
CA TYR A 59 -4.01 1.05 12.79
C TYR A 59 -5.46 0.60 12.96
N GLU A 60 -5.88 -0.37 12.17
CA GLU A 60 -7.23 -0.91 12.19
C GLU A 60 -7.22 -2.42 12.14
N THR A 61 -8.27 -3.07 12.65
CA THR A 61 -8.37 -4.53 12.62
C THR A 61 -9.14 -5.04 11.39
N SER A 62 -9.92 -4.17 10.76
CA SER A 62 -10.77 -4.44 9.60
C SER A 62 -10.16 -3.89 8.31
N GLU A 63 -10.41 -4.57 7.20
CA GLU A 63 -10.15 -4.03 5.86
C GLU A 63 -11.22 -2.99 5.51
N TYR A 64 -10.84 -1.94 4.78
CA TYR A 64 -11.81 -0.99 4.24
C TYR A 64 -12.63 -1.63 3.13
N MET A 65 -13.91 -1.28 3.10
CA MET A 65 -14.77 -1.57 1.96
C MET A 65 -14.43 -0.64 0.79
N ASN A 66 -14.77 -1.04 -0.44
CA ASN A 66 -14.48 -0.25 -1.65
C ASN A 66 -14.88 1.23 -1.52
N LYS A 67 -16.05 1.50 -0.92
CA LYS A 67 -16.51 2.87 -0.70
C LYS A 67 -15.60 3.66 0.27
N GLU A 68 -15.15 3.02 1.34
CA GLU A 68 -14.23 3.65 2.31
C GLU A 68 -12.86 3.92 1.67
N LEU A 69 -12.41 3.04 0.76
CA LEU A 69 -11.21 3.28 -0.04
C LEU A 69 -11.39 4.43 -1.03
N GLU A 70 -12.55 4.53 -1.69
CA GLU A 70 -12.86 5.65 -2.59
C GLU A 70 -12.92 6.98 -1.84
N ASP A 71 -13.60 7.02 -0.69
CA ASP A 71 -13.68 8.20 0.17
C ASP A 71 -12.27 8.61 0.68
N LEU A 72 -11.44 7.63 1.03
CA LEU A 72 -10.04 7.84 1.46
C LEU A 72 -9.19 8.45 0.33
N GLU A 73 -9.30 7.96 -0.90
CA GLU A 73 -8.54 8.48 -2.03
C GLU A 73 -8.94 9.93 -2.35
N GLN A 74 -10.21 10.29 -2.18
CA GLN A 74 -10.66 11.68 -2.33
C GLN A 74 -10.13 12.61 -1.22
N GLU A 75 -10.05 12.13 0.02
CA GLU A 75 -9.59 12.93 1.16
C GLU A 75 -8.05 13.04 1.23
N MET A 76 -7.37 11.92 0.94
CA MET A 76 -5.94 11.73 1.16
C MET A 76 -5.31 11.05 -0.05
N PRO A 77 -5.28 11.73 -1.22
CA PRO A 77 -4.85 11.10 -2.45
C PRO A 77 -3.38 10.66 -2.35
N GLY A 78 -3.13 9.40 -2.72
CA GLY A 78 -1.84 8.71 -2.56
C GLY A 78 -1.57 8.10 -1.18
N ALA A 79 -2.56 8.08 -0.28
CA ALA A 79 -2.48 7.29 0.95
C ALA A 79 -2.51 5.78 0.63
N ILE A 80 -1.79 5.00 1.42
CA ILE A 80 -1.82 3.53 1.31
C ILE A 80 -2.46 2.90 2.53
N TYR A 81 -3.19 1.82 2.30
CA TYR A 81 -3.81 1.02 3.35
C TYR A 81 -3.50 -0.46 3.14
N LEU A 82 -2.59 -1.00 3.96
CA LEU A 82 -2.03 -2.34 3.75
C LEU A 82 -2.07 -3.17 5.04
N PRO A 83 -2.22 -4.50 4.94
CA PRO A 83 -2.11 -5.36 6.10
C PRO A 83 -0.65 -5.43 6.56
N VAL A 84 -0.41 -5.39 7.87
CA VAL A 84 0.95 -5.51 8.43
C VAL A 84 1.46 -6.95 8.32
N SER A 85 0.59 -7.94 8.45
CA SER A 85 1.02 -9.34 8.43
C SER A 85 1.56 -9.72 7.05
N LYS A 86 2.78 -10.28 7.01
CA LYS A 86 3.41 -10.77 5.77
C LYS A 86 2.54 -11.81 5.04
N LEU A 87 1.82 -12.66 5.78
CA LEU A 87 0.93 -13.66 5.19
C LEU A 87 -0.28 -13.04 4.48
N ARG A 88 -0.88 -11.99 5.06
CA ARG A 88 -1.97 -11.23 4.42
C ARG A 88 -1.46 -10.42 3.22
N LEU A 89 -0.25 -9.83 3.31
CA LEU A 89 0.40 -9.19 2.16
C LEU A 89 0.61 -10.20 1.03
N ASP A 90 1.16 -11.38 1.32
CA ASP A 90 1.37 -12.43 0.32
C ASP A 90 0.06 -12.90 -0.30
N ASN A 91 -1.02 -12.97 0.47
CA ASN A 91 -2.35 -13.34 -0.05
C ASN A 91 -2.97 -12.23 -0.91
N LEU A 92 -2.82 -10.97 -0.52
CA LEU A 92 -3.24 -9.82 -1.32
C LEU A 92 -2.52 -9.83 -2.69
N MET A 93 -1.24 -10.20 -2.70
CA MET A 93 -0.43 -10.28 -3.92
C MET A 93 -0.64 -11.56 -4.74
N LYS A 94 -1.14 -12.64 -4.12
CA LYS A 94 -1.54 -13.88 -4.80
C LYS A 94 -2.92 -13.78 -5.44
N SER A 95 -3.75 -12.81 -5.03
CA SER A 95 -4.97 -12.48 -5.75
C SER A 95 -4.57 -11.96 -7.13
N PRO A 96 -4.76 -12.76 -8.19
CA PRO A 96 -4.26 -12.40 -9.51
C PRO A 96 -5.07 -11.21 -10.01
N LEU A 97 -4.39 -10.21 -10.60
CA LEU A 97 -4.64 -9.78 -11.98
C LEU A 97 -6.12 -9.70 -12.44
N ALA A 98 -7.05 -9.33 -11.57
CA ALA A 98 -8.50 -9.31 -11.84
C ALA A 98 -8.98 -7.90 -12.14
N ARG A 99 -8.23 -7.17 -12.98
CA ARG A 99 -8.75 -6.16 -13.92
C ARG A 99 -7.88 -6.15 -15.17
N ILE A 100 -7.77 -7.30 -15.84
CA ILE A 100 -7.74 -7.23 -17.30
C ILE A 100 -9.19 -6.90 -17.68
N VAL A 101 -9.45 -5.62 -17.93
CA VAL A 101 -10.64 -5.23 -18.67
C VAL A 101 -10.40 -5.73 -20.08
N SER A 102 -11.05 -6.84 -20.45
CA SER A 102 -11.14 -7.23 -21.85
C SER A 102 -11.77 -6.08 -22.62
N ALA A 103 -11.07 -5.66 -23.68
CA ALA A 103 -11.50 -4.67 -24.66
C ALA A 103 -12.80 -5.04 -25.38
#